data_AF-A0A139H2W8-F1
#
_entry.id   AF-A0A139H2W8-F1
#
_cell.length_a   1.000
_cell.length_b   1.000
_cell.length_c   1.000
_cell.angle_alpha   90.00
_cell.angle_beta   90.00
_cell.angle_gamma   90.00
#
_symmetry.space_group_name_H-M   'P 1'
#
loop_
_entity.id
_entity.type
_entity.pdbx_description
1 polymer ?
#
loop_
_entity_poly.entity_id
_entity_poly.type
_entity_poly.pdbx_seq_one_letter_code
_entity_poly.pdbx_strand_id
1 'polypeptide(L)'
;MLKTGHFREIIWIGLVLLTLATGLYVSLTDLTPIATVIGFEILGGLGSGCLFEAPLVVVQSTTSPENTAAATATIGFMRNVATAMSVVLGGVVFQNGMVMRAKYLEQAGLNSTLIAAFADDKATANVRLIPSIMDSAQRQAVESAYAWSLKNMWIMYCCITAVGLIASALIVHTNLKTEHIETKTGIRELKKHRQEV
;
A
#
# COMPACT_ATOMS: atom_id res chain seq x y z
N MET A 1 -0.52 14.96 -21.02
CA MET A 1 -1.22 14.52 -19.79
C MET A 1 -2.07 15.64 -19.17
N LEU A 2 -1.56 16.86 -18.97
CA LEU A 2 -2.34 17.98 -18.40
C LEU A 2 -3.50 18.54 -19.27
N LYS A 3 -3.63 18.11 -20.54
CA LYS A 3 -4.66 18.61 -21.47
C LYS A 3 -5.91 17.73 -21.61
N THR A 4 -5.94 16.51 -21.06
CA THR A 4 -7.00 15.53 -21.40
C THR A 4 -7.82 15.00 -20.22
N GLY A 5 -7.53 15.39 -18.97
CA GLY A 5 -8.33 14.94 -17.82
C GLY A 5 -8.27 13.44 -17.52
N HIS A 6 -7.33 12.70 -18.13
CA HIS A 6 -7.23 11.23 -18.03
C HIS A 6 -6.63 10.70 -16.70
N PHE A 7 -6.65 11.49 -15.63
CA PHE A 7 -6.07 11.07 -14.34
C PHE A 7 -6.94 10.03 -13.62
N ARG A 8 -8.24 10.04 -13.89
CA ARG A 8 -9.19 9.10 -13.28
C ARG A 8 -8.96 7.68 -13.78
N GLU A 9 -8.67 7.52 -15.07
CA GLU A 9 -8.38 6.25 -15.73
C GLU A 9 -7.09 5.65 -15.15
N ILE A 10 -6.06 6.47 -14.89
CA ILE A 10 -4.83 6.01 -14.25
C ILE A 10 -5.09 5.54 -12.82
N ILE A 11 -5.93 6.27 -12.06
CA ILE A 11 -6.32 5.85 -10.70
C ILE A 11 -7.09 4.53 -10.74
N TRP A 12 -8.05 4.38 -11.65
CA TRP A 12 -8.81 3.14 -11.80
C TRP A 12 -7.94 1.96 -12.20
N ILE A 13 -7.07 2.14 -13.21
CA ILE A 13 -6.11 1.12 -13.61
C ILE A 13 -5.21 0.74 -12.44
N GLY A 14 -4.68 1.73 -11.71
CA GLY A 14 -3.86 1.51 -10.52
C GLY A 14 -4.58 0.70 -9.44
N LEU A 15 -5.84 1.05 -9.13
CA LEU A 15 -6.65 0.33 -8.14
C LEU A 15 -7.03 -1.08 -8.60
N VAL A 16 -7.36 -1.28 -9.88
CA VAL A 16 -7.64 -2.61 -10.42
C VAL A 16 -6.39 -3.49 -10.33
N LEU A 17 -5.23 -2.98 -10.77
CA LEU A 17 -3.97 -3.71 -10.68
C LEU A 17 -3.60 -4.05 -9.24
N LEU A 18 -3.76 -3.10 -8.31
CA LEU A 18 -3.45 -3.32 -6.90
C LEU A 18 -4.41 -4.31 -6.23
N THR A 19 -5.71 -4.24 -6.55
CA THR A 19 -6.72 -5.20 -6.06
C THR A 19 -6.43 -6.60 -6.60
N LEU A 20 -6.08 -6.70 -7.89
CA LEU A 20 -5.69 -7.96 -8.51
C LEU A 20 -4.42 -8.53 -7.88
N ALA A 21 -3.37 -7.72 -7.70
CA ALA A 21 -2.11 -8.14 -7.09
C ALA A 21 -2.31 -8.63 -5.65
N THR A 22 -3.03 -7.87 -4.82
CA THR A 22 -3.32 -8.29 -3.44
C THR A 22 -4.20 -9.54 -3.39
N GLY A 23 -5.13 -9.72 -4.31
CA GLY A 23 -5.87 -10.98 -4.49
C GLY A 23 -4.97 -12.15 -4.91
N LEU A 24 -3.98 -11.94 -5.78
CA LEU A 24 -3.01 -12.96 -6.15
C LEU A 24 -2.08 -13.33 -4.98
N TYR A 25 -1.72 -12.37 -4.12
CA TYR A 25 -0.91 -12.66 -2.93
C TYR A 25 -1.59 -13.64 -1.95
N VAL A 26 -2.93 -13.70 -1.94
CA VAL A 26 -3.70 -14.68 -1.15
C VAL A 26 -3.44 -16.12 -1.60
N SER A 27 -3.02 -16.32 -2.85
CA SER A 27 -2.69 -17.64 -3.41
C SER A 27 -1.27 -18.10 -3.10
N LEU A 28 -0.42 -17.24 -2.52
CA LEU A 28 0.95 -17.59 -2.16
C LEU A 28 0.96 -18.63 -1.02
N THR A 29 1.83 -19.62 -1.19
CA THR A 29 2.08 -20.70 -0.24
C THR A 29 3.57 -20.82 0.03
N ASP A 30 3.94 -21.63 1.01
CA ASP A 30 5.32 -22.01 1.31
C ASP A 30 6.03 -22.71 0.13
N LEU A 31 5.27 -23.31 -0.80
CA LEU A 31 5.80 -24.00 -1.98
C LEU A 31 5.84 -23.13 -3.24
N THR A 32 5.41 -21.87 -3.16
CA THR A 32 5.32 -21.02 -4.34
C THR A 32 6.71 -20.65 -4.87
N PRO A 33 7.01 -20.89 -6.17
CA PRO A 33 8.30 -20.52 -6.74
C PRO A 33 8.54 -19.01 -6.67
N ILE A 34 9.77 -18.61 -6.37
CA ILE A 34 10.16 -17.19 -6.24
C ILE A 34 9.83 -16.37 -7.49
N ALA A 35 9.92 -16.98 -8.68
CA ALA A 35 9.55 -16.32 -9.94
C ALA A 35 8.07 -15.89 -9.98
N THR A 36 7.18 -16.67 -9.37
CA THR A 36 5.75 -16.33 -9.25
C THR A 36 5.55 -15.16 -8.30
N VAL A 37 6.27 -15.16 -7.17
CA VAL A 37 6.27 -14.05 -6.20
C VAL A 37 6.70 -12.76 -6.88
N ILE A 38 7.83 -12.78 -7.59
CA ILE A 38 8.35 -11.62 -8.35
C ILE A 38 7.32 -11.14 -9.37
N GLY A 39 6.70 -12.06 -10.12
CA GLY A 39 5.67 -11.70 -11.10
C GLY A 39 4.47 -10.97 -10.47
N PHE A 40 4.02 -11.42 -9.30
CA PHE A 40 2.94 -10.76 -8.57
C PHE A 40 3.39 -9.43 -7.97
N GLU A 41 4.61 -9.33 -7.47
CA GLU A 41 5.18 -8.08 -6.94
C GLU A 41 5.34 -7.01 -8.02
N ILE A 42 5.71 -7.38 -9.25
CA ILE A 42 5.73 -6.46 -10.39
C ILE A 42 4.33 -5.88 -10.63
N LEU A 43 3.30 -6.73 -10.61
CA LEU A 43 1.91 -6.28 -10.78
C LEU A 43 1.48 -5.32 -9.67
N GLY A 44 1.80 -5.66 -8.41
CA GLY A 44 1.54 -4.80 -7.26
C GLY A 44 2.30 -3.47 -7.32
N GLY A 45 3.56 -3.51 -7.76
CA GLY A 45 4.41 -2.33 -7.94
C GLY A 45 3.88 -1.39 -9.01
N LEU A 46 3.40 -1.92 -10.15
CA LEU A 46 2.75 -1.12 -11.19
C LEU A 46 1.48 -0.44 -10.66
N GLY A 47 0.61 -1.19 -9.97
CA GLY A 47 -0.60 -0.64 -9.36
C GLY A 47 -0.31 0.46 -8.35
N SER A 48 0.62 0.20 -7.41
CA SER A 48 1.04 1.16 -6.40
C SER A 48 1.71 2.39 -7.02
N GLY A 49 2.53 2.23 -8.07
CA GLY A 49 3.21 3.32 -8.76
C GLY A 49 2.22 4.29 -9.41
N CYS A 50 1.21 3.77 -10.12
CA CYS A 50 0.14 4.60 -10.68
C CYS A 50 -0.59 5.42 -9.61
N LEU A 51 -0.83 4.82 -8.44
CA LEU A 51 -1.54 5.47 -7.33
C LEU A 51 -0.66 6.42 -6.50
N PHE A 52 0.66 6.38 -6.66
CA PHE A 52 1.56 7.26 -5.92
C PHE A 52 1.53 8.68 -6.48
N GLU A 53 1.60 8.82 -7.80
CA GLU A 53 1.71 10.13 -8.47
C GLU A 53 0.34 10.71 -8.86
N ALA A 54 -0.59 9.88 -9.33
CA ALA A 54 -1.85 10.39 -9.90
C ALA A 54 -2.67 11.26 -8.93
N PRO A 55 -2.88 10.89 -7.65
CA PRO A 55 -3.62 11.73 -6.71
C PRO A 55 -2.93 13.06 -6.41
N LEU A 56 -1.59 13.06 -6.37
CA LEU A 56 -0.82 14.27 -6.11
C LEU A 56 -0.98 15.26 -7.27
N VAL A 57 -0.83 14.78 -8.50
CA VAL A 57 -1.00 15.62 -9.70
C VAL A 57 -2.41 16.17 -9.79
N VAL A 58 -3.43 15.36 -9.47
CA VAL A 58 -4.84 15.83 -9.45
C VAL A 58 -4.99 16.99 -8.47
N VAL A 59 -4.59 16.81 -7.21
CA VAL A 59 -4.76 17.87 -6.20
C VAL A 59 -3.97 19.12 -6.56
N GLN A 60 -2.74 18.97 -7.05
CA GLN A 60 -1.94 20.12 -7.50
C GLN A 60 -2.59 20.85 -8.67
N SER A 61 -3.22 20.13 -9.61
CA SER A 61 -3.91 20.73 -10.76
C SER A 61 -5.24 21.41 -10.42
N THR A 62 -5.88 21.05 -9.31
CA THR A 62 -7.15 21.63 -8.86
C THR A 62 -6.99 22.69 -7.78
N THR A 63 -5.77 22.90 -7.29
CA THR A 63 -5.46 23.87 -6.22
C THR A 63 -4.88 25.14 -6.83
N SER A 64 -5.17 26.30 -6.24
CA SER A 64 -4.55 27.55 -6.68
C SER A 64 -3.02 27.53 -6.43
N PRO A 65 -2.22 28.26 -7.22
CA PRO A 65 -0.76 28.25 -7.07
C PRO A 65 -0.29 28.59 -5.64
N GLU A 66 -1.00 29.49 -4.96
CA GLU A 66 -0.68 29.94 -3.59
C GLU A 66 -0.89 28.84 -2.55
N ASN A 67 -1.81 27.91 -2.81
CA ASN A 67 -2.21 26.85 -1.89
C ASN A 67 -1.59 25.48 -2.25
N THR A 68 -0.87 25.38 -3.36
CA THR A 68 -0.33 24.11 -3.89
C THR A 68 0.66 23.45 -2.91
N ALA A 69 1.48 24.26 -2.23
CA ALA A 69 2.41 23.78 -1.22
C ALA A 69 1.68 23.16 -0.01
N ALA A 70 0.66 23.85 0.49
CA ALA A 70 -0.16 23.36 1.61
C ALA A 70 -0.90 22.07 1.23
N ALA A 71 -1.54 22.03 0.06
CA ALA A 71 -2.26 20.85 -0.42
C ALA A 71 -1.35 19.63 -0.61
N THR A 72 -0.14 19.84 -1.15
CA THR A 72 0.89 18.79 -1.28
C THR A 72 1.32 18.26 0.10
N ALA A 73 1.56 19.16 1.06
CA ALA A 73 1.92 18.78 2.43
C ALA A 73 0.79 17.98 3.12
N THR A 74 -0.47 18.36 2.91
CA THR A 74 -1.62 17.61 3.44
C THR A 74 -1.71 16.21 2.86
N ILE A 75 -1.53 16.02 1.56
CA ILE A 75 -1.50 14.67 0.95
C ILE A 75 -0.34 13.85 1.54
N GLY A 76 0.85 14.44 1.66
CA GLY A 76 2.00 13.77 2.24
C GLY A 76 1.76 13.34 3.69
N PHE A 77 1.16 14.21 4.51
CA PHE A 77 0.78 13.90 5.88
C PHE A 77 -0.22 12.74 5.94
N MET A 78 -1.30 12.80 5.14
CA MET A 78 -2.31 11.74 5.11
C MET A 78 -1.72 10.41 4.65
N ARG A 79 -0.81 10.43 3.67
CA ARG A 79 -0.08 9.24 3.21
C ARG A 79 0.75 8.64 4.34
N ASN A 80 1.48 9.45 5.10
CA ASN A 80 2.30 8.97 6.21
C ASN A 80 1.44 8.34 7.31
N VAL A 81 0.30 8.95 7.66
CA VAL A 81 -0.66 8.38 8.61
C VAL A 81 -1.20 7.04 8.12
N ALA A 82 -1.65 6.98 6.85
CA ALA A 82 -2.16 5.75 6.26
C ALA A 82 -1.12 4.63 6.22
N THR A 83 0.14 4.96 5.88
CA THR A 83 1.25 3.99 5.90
C THR A 83 1.51 3.47 7.31
N ALA A 84 1.56 4.34 8.31
CA ALA A 84 1.77 3.93 9.70
C ALA A 84 0.64 3.02 10.20
N MET A 85 -0.62 3.39 9.94
CA MET A 85 -1.79 2.56 10.27
C MET A 85 -1.74 1.22 9.55
N SER A 86 -1.39 1.21 8.26
CA SER A 86 -1.30 -0.01 7.46
C SER A 86 -0.29 -1.00 8.05
N VAL A 87 0.91 -0.55 8.43
CA VAL A 87 1.94 -1.41 9.03
C VAL A 87 1.44 -2.05 10.33
N VAL A 88 0.78 -1.27 11.19
CA VAL A 88 0.23 -1.79 12.45
C VAL A 88 -0.89 -2.81 12.21
N LEU A 89 -1.86 -2.49 11.34
CA LEU A 89 -2.96 -3.40 11.02
C LEU A 89 -2.47 -4.70 10.40
N GLY A 90 -1.55 -4.62 9.43
CA GLY A 90 -0.95 -5.79 8.80
C GLY A 90 -0.20 -6.66 9.80
N GLY A 91 0.61 -6.03 10.65
CA GLY A 91 1.34 -6.71 11.72
C GLY A 91 0.41 -7.44 12.69
N VAL A 92 -0.65 -6.79 13.16
CA VAL A 92 -1.62 -7.39 14.11
C VAL A 92 -2.37 -8.57 13.48
N VAL A 93 -2.83 -8.45 12.23
CA VAL A 93 -3.53 -9.56 11.56
C VAL A 93 -2.61 -10.75 11.34
N PHE A 94 -1.39 -10.49 10.88
CA PHE A 94 -0.38 -11.54 10.71
C PHE A 94 -0.05 -12.21 12.04
N GLN A 95 0.22 -11.44 13.09
CA GLN A 95 0.61 -11.96 14.40
C GLN A 95 -0.51 -12.78 15.05
N ASN A 96 -1.75 -12.29 15.01
CA ASN A 96 -2.91 -13.06 15.45
C ASN A 96 -3.07 -14.35 14.63
N GLY A 97 -2.75 -14.31 13.34
CA GLY A 97 -2.64 -15.49 12.49
C GLY A 97 -1.68 -16.53 13.04
N MET A 98 -0.48 -16.09 13.43
CA MET A 98 0.55 -16.97 14.00
C MET A 98 0.15 -17.53 15.37
N VAL A 99 -0.46 -16.71 16.23
CA VAL A 99 -1.03 -17.17 17.52
C VAL A 99 -2.05 -18.30 17.29
N MET A 100 -2.94 -18.15 16.30
CA MET A 100 -3.91 -19.21 15.94
C MET A 100 -3.24 -20.50 15.44
N ARG A 101 -2.00 -20.42 14.94
CA ARG A 101 -1.22 -21.57 14.49
C ARG A 101 -0.34 -22.20 15.57
N ALA A 102 -0.34 -21.69 16.81
CA ALA A 102 0.45 -22.24 17.91
C ALA A 102 0.20 -23.76 18.13
N LYS A 103 -1.07 -24.20 18.18
CA LYS A 103 -1.40 -25.62 18.34
C LYS A 103 -0.97 -26.48 17.15
N TYR A 104 -1.00 -25.93 15.94
CA TYR A 104 -0.52 -26.62 14.75
C TYR A 104 1.00 -26.84 14.81
N LEU A 105 1.74 -25.84 15.29
CA LEU A 105 3.19 -25.95 15.50
C LEU A 105 3.53 -26.94 16.62
N GLU A 106 2.76 -26.97 17.70
CA GLU A 106 2.88 -27.96 18.77
C GLU A 106 2.70 -29.39 18.25
N GLN A 107 1.66 -29.61 17.42
CA GLN A 107 1.40 -30.91 16.80
C GLN A 107 2.50 -31.32 15.80
N ALA A 108 3.19 -30.36 15.19
CA ALA A 108 4.37 -30.60 14.36
C ALA A 108 5.64 -30.90 15.18
N GLY A 109 5.54 -30.96 16.51
CA GLY A 109 6.64 -31.35 17.41
C GLY A 109 7.59 -30.21 17.78
N LEU A 110 7.22 -28.94 17.52
CA LEU A 110 8.02 -27.81 17.98
C LEU A 110 7.99 -27.72 19.51
N ASN A 111 9.13 -27.36 20.10
CA ASN A 111 9.21 -27.08 21.53
C ASN A 111 8.52 -25.74 21.88
N SER A 112 8.16 -25.57 23.15
CA SER A 112 7.47 -24.38 23.65
C SER A 112 8.24 -23.09 23.42
N THR A 113 9.57 -23.12 23.47
CA THR A 113 10.43 -21.95 23.22
C THR A 113 10.32 -21.46 21.78
N LEU A 114 10.34 -22.36 20.80
CA LEU A 114 10.18 -22.02 19.39
C LEU A 114 8.75 -21.59 19.09
N ILE A 115 7.75 -22.23 19.69
CA ILE A 115 6.36 -21.80 19.55
C ILE A 115 6.18 -20.37 20.09
N ALA A 116 6.73 -20.04 21.26
CA ALA A 116 6.73 -18.68 21.80
C ALA A 116 7.50 -17.70 20.89
N ALA A 117 8.58 -18.15 20.23
CA ALA A 117 9.27 -17.29 19.27
C ALA A 117 8.41 -16.98 18.03
N PHE A 118 7.64 -17.93 17.53
CA PHE A 118 6.90 -17.78 16.26
C PHE A 118 5.44 -17.38 16.41
N ALA A 119 4.81 -17.62 17.56
CA ALA A 119 3.37 -17.45 17.78
C ALA A 119 3.04 -16.45 18.90
N ASP A 120 3.97 -15.57 19.24
CA ASP A 120 3.82 -14.48 20.22
C ASP A 120 4.10 -13.11 19.57
N ASP A 121 4.18 -12.03 20.36
CA ASP A 121 4.48 -10.64 19.97
C ASP A 121 5.72 -10.43 19.09
N LYS A 122 6.54 -11.46 18.90
CA LYS A 122 7.82 -11.41 18.18
C LYS A 122 7.80 -12.21 16.87
N ALA A 123 6.66 -12.75 16.45
CA ALA A 123 6.53 -13.56 15.24
C ALA A 123 7.12 -12.87 13.99
N THR A 124 6.83 -11.59 13.78
CA THR A 124 7.37 -10.81 12.65
C THR A 124 8.89 -10.66 12.69
N ALA A 125 9.48 -10.55 13.89
CA ALA A 125 10.93 -10.37 14.06
C ALA A 125 11.72 -11.69 13.91
N ASN A 126 11.06 -12.82 14.18
CA ASN A 126 11.71 -14.13 14.27
C ASN A 126 11.73 -14.93 12.96
N VAL A 127 11.26 -14.37 11.84
CA VAL A 127 11.33 -15.03 10.51
C VAL A 127 12.76 -15.47 10.16
N ARG A 128 13.78 -14.74 10.64
CA ARG A 128 15.20 -15.07 10.43
C ARG A 128 15.68 -16.29 11.20
N LEU A 129 14.88 -16.82 12.12
CA LEU A 129 15.16 -18.06 12.84
C LEU A 129 14.69 -19.29 12.07
N ILE A 130 13.84 -19.15 11.04
CA ILE A 130 13.36 -20.30 10.25
C ILE A 130 14.52 -21.15 9.68
N PRO A 131 15.59 -20.54 9.10
CA PRO A 131 16.71 -21.32 8.57
C PRO A 131 17.54 -22.05 9.65
N SER A 132 17.42 -21.71 10.94
CA SER A 132 18.16 -22.39 12.00
C SER A 132 17.46 -23.65 12.51
N ILE A 133 16.19 -23.89 12.15
CA ILE A 133 15.47 -25.11 12.47
C ILE A 133 16.05 -26.25 11.63
N MET A 134 16.69 -27.23 12.27
CA MET A 134 17.38 -28.33 11.57
C MET A 134 16.41 -29.38 11.00
N ASP A 135 15.32 -29.65 11.71
CA ASP A 135 14.31 -30.62 11.28
C ASP A 135 13.48 -30.04 10.11
N SER A 136 13.47 -30.76 8.98
CA SER A 136 12.80 -30.29 7.77
C SER A 136 11.28 -30.22 7.93
N ALA A 137 10.67 -31.13 8.69
CA ALA A 137 9.22 -31.15 8.90
C ALA A 137 8.78 -29.99 9.81
N GLN A 138 9.55 -29.70 10.87
CA GLN A 138 9.31 -28.54 11.73
C GLN A 138 9.50 -27.23 10.98
N ARG A 139 10.57 -27.12 10.16
CA ARG A 139 10.81 -25.93 9.33
C ARG A 139 9.64 -25.69 8.38
N GLN A 140 9.22 -26.72 7.65
CA GLN A 140 8.09 -26.64 6.74
C GLN A 140 6.81 -26.25 7.49
N ALA A 141 6.54 -26.82 8.67
CA ALA A 141 5.38 -26.44 9.47
C ALA A 141 5.39 -24.95 9.84
N VAL A 142 6.54 -24.38 10.20
CA VAL A 142 6.68 -22.94 10.44
C VAL A 142 6.43 -22.15 9.16
N GLU A 143 7.04 -22.52 8.04
CA GLU A 143 6.84 -21.85 6.75
C GLU A 143 5.36 -21.85 6.32
N SER A 144 4.67 -23.00 6.43
CA SER A 144 3.23 -23.09 6.13
C SER A 144 2.39 -22.25 7.11
N ALA A 145 2.77 -22.16 8.39
CA ALA A 145 2.09 -21.30 9.36
C ALA A 145 2.25 -19.81 9.02
N TYR A 146 3.45 -19.39 8.60
CA TYR A 146 3.71 -18.04 8.11
C TYR A 146 2.92 -17.74 6.85
N ALA A 147 2.93 -18.64 5.87
CA ALA A 147 2.17 -18.49 4.63
C ALA A 147 0.67 -18.34 4.90
N TRP A 148 0.12 -19.15 5.82
CA TRP A 148 -1.29 -19.04 6.22
C TRP A 148 -1.61 -17.70 6.90
N SER A 149 -0.73 -17.22 7.77
CA SER A 149 -0.91 -15.94 8.47
C SER A 149 -0.79 -14.74 7.52
N LEU A 150 0.17 -14.77 6.60
CA LEU A 150 0.32 -13.79 5.52
C LEU A 150 -0.89 -13.78 4.60
N LYS A 151 -1.45 -14.96 4.26
CA LYS A 151 -2.67 -15.06 3.47
C LYS A 151 -3.83 -14.27 4.09
N ASN A 152 -4.03 -14.37 5.40
CA ASN A 152 -5.09 -13.61 6.09
C ASN A 152 -4.85 -12.09 6.01
N MET A 153 -3.60 -11.66 6.15
CA MET A 153 -3.21 -10.26 5.97
C MET A 153 -3.48 -9.78 4.54
N TRP A 154 -3.14 -10.57 3.53
CA TRP A 154 -3.41 -10.25 2.13
C TRP A 154 -4.91 -10.22 1.80
N ILE A 155 -5.73 -11.08 2.41
CA ILE A 155 -7.20 -11.01 2.29
C ILE A 155 -7.71 -9.66 2.81
N MET A 156 -7.24 -9.21 3.98
CA MET A 156 -7.60 -7.90 4.51
C MET A 156 -7.25 -6.78 3.52
N TYR A 157 -6.03 -6.77 2.99
CA TYR A 157 -5.62 -5.74 2.02
C TYR A 157 -6.37 -5.82 0.69
N CYS A 158 -6.72 -7.02 0.24
CA CYS A 158 -7.58 -7.22 -0.93
C CYS A 158 -8.96 -6.60 -0.68
N CYS A 159 -9.56 -6.80 0.49
CA CYS A 159 -10.83 -6.14 0.85
C CYS A 159 -10.70 -4.61 0.89
N ILE A 160 -9.63 -4.07 1.49
CA ILE A 160 -9.41 -2.62 1.58
C ILE A 160 -9.25 -2.01 0.18
N THR A 161 -8.46 -2.64 -0.69
CA THR A 161 -8.23 -2.16 -2.07
C THR A 161 -9.47 -2.30 -2.94
N ALA A 162 -10.26 -3.37 -2.76
CA ALA A 162 -11.56 -3.51 -3.42
C ALA A 162 -12.56 -2.43 -2.99
N VAL A 163 -12.64 -2.11 -1.69
CA VAL A 163 -13.45 -0.98 -1.20
C VAL A 163 -12.93 0.34 -1.77
N GLY A 164 -11.62 0.53 -1.84
CA GLY A 164 -11.00 1.70 -2.47
C GLY A 164 -11.34 1.80 -3.96
N LEU A 165 -11.35 0.68 -4.69
CA LEU A 165 -11.77 0.62 -6.09
C LEU A 165 -13.24 1.03 -6.25
N ILE A 166 -14.14 0.49 -5.42
CA ILE A 166 -15.56 0.86 -5.43
C ILE A 166 -15.74 2.35 -5.08
N ALA A 167 -15.05 2.84 -4.04
CA ALA A 167 -15.09 4.25 -3.66
C ALA A 167 -14.54 5.16 -4.76
N SER A 168 -13.55 4.70 -5.54
CA SER A 168 -13.00 5.46 -6.66
C SER A 168 -14.00 5.66 -7.81
N ALA A 169 -15.04 4.85 -7.90
CA ALA A 169 -16.14 5.07 -8.84
C ALA A 169 -16.96 6.32 -8.50
N LEU A 170 -16.92 6.77 -7.23
CA LEU A 170 -17.55 8.00 -6.77
C LEU A 170 -16.72 9.26 -7.08
N ILE A 171 -15.53 9.13 -7.68
CA ILE A 171 -14.72 10.28 -8.10
C ILE A 171 -15.43 10.97 -9.27
N VAL A 172 -16.09 12.08 -8.94
CA VAL A 172 -16.91 12.89 -9.85
C VAL A 172 -16.04 13.48 -10.97
N HIS A 173 -16.62 13.56 -12.17
CA HIS A 173 -16.04 14.26 -13.32
C HIS A 173 -15.92 15.76 -13.01
N THR A 174 -14.76 16.21 -12.52
CA THR A 174 -14.43 17.63 -12.47
C THR A 174 -13.72 18.00 -13.77
N ASN A 175 -14.41 18.78 -14.62
CA ASN A 175 -13.76 19.40 -15.77
C ASN A 175 -12.64 20.30 -15.25
N LEU A 176 -11.39 19.92 -15.53
CA LEU A 176 -10.23 20.77 -15.29
C LEU A 176 -10.44 22.06 -16.07
N LYS A 177 -10.72 23.16 -15.33
CA LYS A 177 -10.84 24.48 -15.94
C LYS A 177 -9.52 24.77 -16.66
N THR A 178 -9.60 24.86 -17.98
CA THR A 178 -8.49 25.18 -18.88
C THR A 178 -8.18 26.68 -18.80
N GLU A 179 -8.13 27.23 -17.61
CA GLU A 179 -7.82 28.64 -17.42
C GLU A 179 -6.33 28.73 -17.10
N HIS A 180 -5.55 28.96 -18.16
CA HIS A 180 -4.15 29.29 -18.07
C HIS A 180 -4.07 30.69 -17.45
N ILE A 181 -4.15 30.77 -16.12
CA ILE A 181 -3.76 31.99 -15.42
C ILE A 181 -2.24 32.03 -15.54
N GLU A 182 -1.75 32.77 -16.54
CA GLU A 182 -0.36 33.20 -16.55
C GLU A 182 -0.08 33.83 -15.19
N THR A 183 0.74 33.17 -14.37
CA THR A 183 1.36 33.80 -13.23
C THR A 183 2.23 34.94 -13.78
N LYS A 184 1.66 36.15 -13.84
CA LYS A 184 2.41 37.39 -14.02
C LYS A 184 3.21 37.69 -12.76
N THR A 185 4.13 36.80 -12.40
CA THR A 185 5.14 37.07 -11.37
C THR A 185 6.21 37.93 -12.00
N GLY A 186 6.08 39.24 -11.87
CA GLY A 186 7.09 40.18 -12.33
C GLY A 186 7.04 41.49 -11.55
N ILE A 187 8.22 42.03 -11.23
CA ILE A 187 8.47 43.35 -10.63
C ILE A 187 7.70 44.49 -11.34
N ARG A 188 7.22 44.26 -12.57
CA ARG A 188 6.37 45.17 -13.34
C ARG A 188 5.01 45.46 -12.69
N GLU A 189 4.32 44.51 -12.05
CA GLU A 189 3.04 44.79 -11.38
C GLU A 189 3.22 45.48 -10.01
N LEU A 190 4.27 45.13 -9.26
CA LEU A 190 4.66 45.87 -8.05
C LEU A 190 4.99 47.35 -8.35
N LYS A 191 5.55 47.64 -9.53
CA LYS A 191 5.79 49.03 -9.97
C LYS A 191 4.52 49.77 -10.38
N LYS A 192 3.54 49.10 -10.98
CA LYS A 192 2.22 49.69 -11.29
C LYS A 192 1.47 50.08 -10.02
N HIS A 193 1.39 49.18 -9.04
CA HIS A 193 0.75 49.49 -7.75
C HIS A 193 1.45 50.59 -6.96
N ARG A 194 2.76 50.79 -7.13
CA ARG A 194 3.49 51.91 -6.52
C ARG A 194 3.31 53.25 -7.28
N GLN A 195 2.89 53.22 -8.54
CA GLN A 195 2.62 54.44 -9.31
C GLN A 195 1.16 54.92 -9.20
N GLU A 196 0.27 54.06 -8.72
CA GLU A 196 -1.14 54.37 -8.48
C GLU A 196 -1.45 54.78 -7.03
N VAL A 197 -0.44 54.75 -6.14
CA VAL A 197 -0.47 55.27 -4.76
C VAL A 197 0.40 56.51 -4.69
#